data_AF-A0AAE0WUK8-F1
#
_entry.id   AF-A0AAE0WUK8-F1
#
_cell.length_a   1.000
_cell.length_b   1.000
_cell.length_c   1.000
_cell.angle_alpha   90.00
_cell.angle_beta   90.00
_cell.angle_gamma   90.00
#
_symmetry.space_group_name_H-M   'P 1'
#
loop_
_entity.id
_entity.type
_entity.pdbx_description
1 polymer ?
#
loop_
_entity_poly.entity_id
_entity_poly.type
_entity_poly.pdbx_seq_one_letter_code
_entity_poly.pdbx_strand_id
1 'polypeptide(L)'
;MTKVPGITLESGWDRLAVDEKVQTIKAFVIAIASVQKCGVDNGSAHLGNVIWSEQENKCYIVDFERATYKRHKFRSTDPDDWGMY
;
A
#
# COMPACT_ATOMS: atom_id res chain seq x y z
N MET A 1 -11.68 13.13 8.33
CA MET A 1 -11.37 12.31 7.13
C MET A 1 -12.09 12.91 5.94
N THR A 2 -11.42 12.98 4.78
CA THR A 2 -12.00 13.46 3.53
C THR A 2 -12.46 12.27 2.70
N LYS A 3 -13.66 12.33 2.10
CA LYS A 3 -14.12 11.31 1.15
C LYS A 3 -13.24 11.37 -0.09
N VAL A 4 -12.81 10.21 -0.59
CA VAL A 4 -12.06 10.11 -1.86
C VAL A 4 -13.01 9.73 -2.99
N PRO A 5 -12.85 10.31 -4.19
CA PRO A 5 -13.65 9.92 -5.34
C PRO A 5 -13.15 8.58 -5.90
N GLY A 6 -14.03 7.88 -6.62
CA GLY A 6 -13.67 6.67 -7.36
C GLY A 6 -14.40 5.42 -6.89
N ILE A 7 -13.91 4.29 -7.38
CA ILE A 7 -14.46 2.96 -7.12
C ILE A 7 -13.39 2.06 -6.49
N THR A 8 -13.80 1.15 -5.62
CA THR A 8 -12.87 0.12 -5.13
C THR A 8 -12.47 -0.79 -6.27
N LEU A 9 -11.22 -1.24 -6.29
CA LEU A 9 -10.78 -2.19 -7.31
C LEU A 9 -11.56 -3.50 -7.23
N GLU A 10 -11.94 -3.95 -6.03
CA GLU A 10 -12.82 -5.10 -5.87
C GLU A 10 -14.14 -4.98 -6.65
N SER A 11 -14.76 -3.79 -6.67
CA SER A 11 -16.07 -3.59 -7.30
C SER A 11 -16.01 -3.34 -8.81
N GLY A 12 -14.87 -2.86 -9.34
CA GLY A 12 -14.81 -2.37 -10.71
C GLY A 12 -13.56 -2.74 -11.50
N TRP A 13 -12.67 -3.59 -10.96
CA TRP A 13 -11.50 -4.06 -11.69
C TRP A 13 -11.85 -4.64 -13.05
N ASP A 14 -12.89 -5.48 -13.14
CA ASP A 14 -13.28 -6.14 -14.38
C ASP A 14 -13.84 -5.18 -15.44
N ARG A 15 -14.26 -3.99 -15.03
CA ARG A 15 -14.82 -2.96 -15.92
C ARG A 15 -13.74 -2.07 -16.53
N LEU A 16 -12.54 -2.06 -15.98
CA LEU A 16 -11.41 -1.28 -16.48
C LEU A 16 -10.86 -1.88 -17.78
N ALA A 17 -10.56 -1.00 -18.74
CA ALA A 17 -9.79 -1.38 -19.91
C ALA A 17 -8.37 -1.84 -19.53
N VAL A 18 -7.70 -2.56 -20.43
CA VAL A 18 -6.35 -3.09 -20.17
C VAL A 18 -5.37 -1.95 -19.83
N ASP A 19 -5.42 -0.85 -20.56
CA ASP A 19 -4.54 0.30 -20.33
C ASP A 19 -4.80 0.96 -18.95
N GLU A 20 -6.07 1.05 -18.55
CA GLU A 20 -6.45 1.58 -17.23
C GLU A 20 -5.99 0.67 -16.10
N LYS A 21 -6.09 -0.66 -16.28
CA LYS A 21 -5.54 -1.64 -15.32
C LYS A 21 -4.03 -1.44 -15.16
N VAL A 22 -3.30 -1.26 -16.25
CA VAL A 22 -1.86 -1.00 -16.22
C VAL A 22 -1.54 0.31 -15.47
N GLN A 23 -2.30 1.37 -15.72
CA GLN A 23 -2.13 2.64 -15.01
C GLN A 23 -2.44 2.52 -13.51
N THR A 24 -3.51 1.82 -13.18
CA THR A 24 -3.93 1.54 -11.81
C THR A 24 -2.84 0.79 -11.04
N ILE A 25 -2.26 -0.27 -11.63
CA ILE A 25 -1.17 -1.04 -11.03
C ILE A 25 0.05 -0.14 -10.78
N LYS A 26 0.43 0.68 -11.77
CA LYS A 26 1.57 1.62 -11.62
C LYS A 26 1.33 2.60 -10.48
N ALA A 27 0.14 3.18 -10.40
CA ALA A 27 -0.21 4.12 -9.33
C ALA A 27 -0.23 3.43 -7.95
N PHE A 28 -0.76 2.21 -7.86
CA PHE A 28 -0.75 1.42 -6.63
C PHE A 28 0.68 1.11 -6.15
N VAL A 29 1.57 0.69 -7.06
CA VAL A 29 2.99 0.42 -6.74
C VAL A 29 3.68 1.65 -6.16
N ILE A 30 3.41 2.84 -6.71
CA ILE A 30 3.96 4.10 -6.19
C ILE A 30 3.39 4.42 -4.80
N ALA A 31 2.08 4.25 -4.61
CA ALA A 31 1.41 4.52 -3.35
C ALA A 31 1.91 3.59 -2.23
N ILE A 32 1.97 2.28 -2.48
CA ILE A 32 2.43 1.31 -1.47
C ILE A 32 3.92 1.48 -1.15
N ALA A 33 4.75 1.82 -2.14
CA ALA A 33 6.16 2.13 -1.90
C ALA A 33 6.31 3.37 -1.00
N SER A 34 5.43 4.36 -1.15
CA SER A 34 5.42 5.56 -0.31
C SER A 34 5.03 5.25 1.14
N VAL A 35 4.04 4.40 1.35
CA VAL A 35 3.67 3.88 2.69
C VAL A 35 4.84 3.15 3.32
N GLN A 36 5.49 2.27 2.57
CA GLN A 36 6.64 1.49 3.05
C GLN A 36 7.85 2.36 3.38
N LYS A 37 8.11 3.44 2.63
CA LYS A 37 9.16 4.42 2.94
C LYS A 37 8.95 5.11 4.28
N CYS A 38 7.71 5.24 4.74
CA CYS A 38 7.39 5.74 6.07
C CYS A 38 7.59 4.70 7.18
N GLY A 39 8.12 3.51 6.86
CA GLY A 39 8.26 2.41 7.81
C GLY A 39 6.92 1.80 8.20
N VAL A 40 5.85 2.03 7.43
CA VAL A 40 4.52 1.47 7.67
C VAL A 40 4.30 0.25 6.80
N ASP A 41 3.83 -0.83 7.40
CA ASP A 41 3.22 -1.94 6.71
C ASP A 41 1.70 -1.82 6.86
N ASN A 42 0.98 -1.62 5.75
CA ASN A 42 -0.47 -1.39 5.80
C ASN A 42 -1.22 -2.62 6.34
N GLY A 43 -0.72 -3.84 6.15
CA GLY A 43 -1.32 -5.07 6.70
C GLY A 43 -2.71 -5.44 6.16
N SER A 44 -3.34 -4.58 5.35
CA SER A 44 -4.70 -4.70 4.80
C SER A 44 -4.75 -4.38 3.29
N ALA A 45 -3.69 -4.74 2.56
CA ALA A 45 -3.53 -4.44 1.14
C ALA A 45 -4.31 -5.41 0.23
N HIS A 46 -5.64 -5.45 0.36
CA HIS A 46 -6.53 -6.15 -0.58
C HIS A 46 -7.26 -5.15 -1.48
N LEU A 47 -7.85 -5.64 -2.58
CA LEU A 47 -8.47 -4.81 -3.63
C LEU A 47 -9.67 -3.97 -3.14
N GLY A 48 -10.27 -4.31 -2.00
CA GLY A 48 -11.34 -3.54 -1.37
C GLY A 48 -10.86 -2.22 -0.74
N ASN A 49 -9.58 -2.15 -0.38
CA ASN A 49 -8.95 -1.00 0.27
C ASN A 49 -8.13 -0.13 -0.70
N VAL A 50 -8.28 -0.40 -2.00
CA VAL A 50 -7.64 0.37 -3.06
C VAL A 50 -8.74 1.00 -3.91
N ILE A 51 -8.70 2.33 -4.04
CA ILE A 51 -9.69 3.11 -4.78
C ILE A 51 -9.03 3.72 -6.01
N TRP A 52 -9.61 3.49 -7.18
CA TRP A 52 -9.23 4.13 -8.42
C TRP A 52 -10.18 5.26 -8.76
N SER A 53 -9.63 6.46 -8.97
CA SER A 53 -10.34 7.60 -9.52
C SER A 53 -9.85 7.85 -10.94
N GLU A 54 -10.67 7.47 -11.92
CA GLU A 54 -10.42 7.75 -13.34
C GLU A 54 -10.35 9.26 -13.61
N GLN A 55 -11.25 10.03 -13.00
CA GLN A 55 -11.33 11.49 -13.13
C GLN A 55 -10.04 12.21 -12.69
N GLU A 56 -9.41 11.70 -11.63
CA GLU A 56 -8.14 12.26 -11.14
C GLU A 56 -6.91 11.52 -11.66
N ASN A 57 -7.10 10.39 -12.34
CA ASN A 57 -6.05 9.43 -12.70
C ASN A 57 -5.16 9.06 -11.48
N LYS A 58 -5.81 8.77 -10.34
CA LYS A 58 -5.14 8.53 -9.04
C LYS A 58 -5.62 7.25 -8.37
N CYS A 59 -4.69 6.64 -7.65
CA CYS A 59 -4.93 5.50 -6.78
C CYS A 59 -4.81 5.93 -5.31
N TYR A 60 -5.81 5.60 -4.51
CA TYR A 60 -5.81 5.83 -3.07
C TYR A 60 -5.75 4.50 -2.35
N ILE A 61 -4.85 4.40 -1.38
CA ILE A 61 -4.86 3.32 -0.38
C ILE A 61 -5.61 3.87 0.82
N VAL A 62 -6.66 3.16 1.24
CA VAL A 62 -7.47 3.51 2.40
C VAL A 62 -7.36 2.40 3.45
N ASP A 63 -8.02 2.61 4.59
CA ASP A 63 -8.11 1.64 5.68
C ASP A 63 -6.75 1.16 6.21
N PHE A 64 -6.18 1.97 7.13
CA PHE A 64 -4.92 1.68 7.81
C PHE A 64 -5.14 1.15 9.24
N GLU A 65 -6.33 0.65 9.57
CA GLU A 65 -6.63 0.23 10.95
C GLU A 65 -5.75 -0.93 11.44
N ARG A 66 -5.25 -1.75 10.50
CA ARG A 66 -4.35 -2.88 10.74
C ARG A 66 -2.88 -2.55 10.47
N ALA A 67 -2.58 -1.28 10.18
CA ALA A 67 -1.24 -0.89 9.83
C ALA A 67 -0.31 -1.04 11.04
N THR A 68 0.87 -1.60 10.79
CA THR A 68 1.93 -1.74 11.78
C THR A 68 3.14 -0.93 11.35
N TYR A 69 3.89 -0.41 12.30
CA TYR A 69 5.22 0.09 11.98
C TYR A 69 6.16 -1.11 11.83
N LYS A 70 6.85 -1.20 10.70
CA LYS A 70 8.01 -2.08 10.59
C LYS A 70 9.00 -1.58 11.64
N ARG A 71 9.12 -2.33 12.73
CA ARG A 71 10.32 -2.26 13.57
C ARG A 71 11.47 -2.52 12.61
N HIS A 72 12.23 -1.48 12.27
CA HIS A 72 13.60 -1.73 11.85
C HIS A 72 14.16 -2.64 12.95
N LYS A 73 14.53 -3.87 12.58
CA LYS A 73 15.53 -4.57 13.37
C LYS A 73 16.72 -3.62 13.33
N PHE A 74 16.86 -2.78 14.35
CA PHE A 74 18.19 -2.37 14.74
C PHE A 74 18.91 -3.70 14.90
N ARG A 75 19.72 -4.06 13.90
CA ARG A 75 20.83 -4.95 14.17
C ARG A 75 21.54 -4.21 15.28
N SER A 76 21.40 -4.68 16.51
CA SER A 76 22.31 -4.23 17.54
C SER A 76 23.70 -4.49 16.96
N THR A 77 24.57 -3.50 17.02
CA THR A 77 26.00 -3.73 16.78
C THR A 77 26.63 -4.43 17.97
N ASP A 78 25.82 -5.05 18.83
CA ASP A 78 26.24 -5.68 20.06
C ASP A 78 26.76 -7.08 19.70
N PRO A 79 28.06 -7.35 19.90
CA PRO A 79 28.68 -8.63 19.54
C PRO A 79 28.04 -9.83 20.23
N ASP A 80 27.37 -9.62 21.36
CA ASP A 80 26.80 -10.68 22.20
C ASP A 80 25.51 -11.31 21.62
N ASP A 81 24.87 -10.69 20.64
CA ASP A 81 23.63 -11.18 20.02
C ASP A 81 23.90 -12.23 18.90
N TRP A 82 25.17 -12.51 18.60
CA TRP A 82 25.59 -13.45 17.55
C TRP A 82 25.72 -14.92 17.98
N GLY A 83 25.44 -15.23 19.25
CA GLY A 83 25.33 -16.62 19.72
C GLY A 83 26.55 -17.50 19.41
N MET A 84 27.76 -16.92 19.43
CA MET A 84 28.99 -17.70 19.34
C MET A 84 29.56 -17.93 20.74
N TYR A 85 29.20 -19.10 21.31
CA TYR A 85 30.03 -19.82 22.28
C TYR A 85 30.48 -21.13 21.65
#